data_AF-A0A378LB79-F1
#
_entry.id   AF-A0A378LB79-F1
#
_cell.length_a   1.000
_cell.length_b   1.000
_cell.length_c   1.000
_cell.angle_alpha   90.00
_cell.angle_beta   90.00
_cell.angle_gamma   90.00
#
_symmetry.space_group_name_H-M   'P 1'
#
loop_
_entity.id
_entity.type
_entity.pdbx_description
1 polymer ?
#
loop_
_entity_poly.entity_id
_entity_poly.type
_entity_poly.pdbx_seq_one_letter_code
_entity_poly.pdbx_strand_id
1 'polypeptide(L)'
;MSHIDVLIRRSSKGVKFIEQRNDWHPLEVEDEYLKQSISIYDKRIERTFGNHASILSGTGISATDFLSYNNSICALPTVLLLYANIDQDLLVVPLGKEKVKIRNPRYCIGFQEYKSLQEYFGVIGNDAFDFESIMVNATFLLLALSFLILKNIKLVSFYNIGYVLFDKLSFKKFVEVNYQEVKDVIETIFHQTINFNYQHVLSCMKNRSKSGCPFFPPGYFDIGGNQLCIDLDTCTLRLNKLLEHRMQTGSEANLRAIQFEQSLQSLINSSTLEPDEYIKSIIKKKHIKFKSKPITDIDAAFFYKDVLVLISAKSYIFNSIYDQGDYEYIRNIKDRIENDIQKWRCKIEFIKNNPVGDNYDFSNYRVIDGLLCTPSIFFIGANYYKSKINCGLNEYQSAVELYTFLEKYKKLS
;
A
#
# COMPACT_ATOMS: atom_id res chain seq x y z
N MET A 1 -3.58 -16.82 3.94
CA MET A 1 -3.92 -16.91 2.51
C MET A 1 -4.31 -18.34 2.20
N SER A 2 -5.45 -18.56 1.55
CA SER A 2 -5.87 -19.90 1.13
C SER A 2 -5.10 -20.35 -0.12
N HIS A 3 -5.01 -21.66 -0.38
CA HIS A 3 -4.44 -22.16 -1.64
C HIS A 3 -5.18 -21.63 -2.87
N ILE A 4 -6.49 -21.39 -2.76
CA ILE A 4 -7.31 -20.83 -3.84
C ILE A 4 -6.87 -19.40 -4.17
N ASP A 5 -6.59 -18.57 -3.15
CA ASP A 5 -6.11 -17.19 -3.38
C ASP A 5 -4.76 -17.17 -4.12
N VAL A 6 -3.87 -18.11 -3.78
CA VAL A 6 -2.59 -18.26 -4.49
C VAL A 6 -2.83 -18.61 -5.96
N LEU A 7 -3.72 -19.58 -6.24
CA LEU A 7 -4.05 -19.98 -7.61
C LEU A 7 -4.68 -18.82 -8.40
N ILE A 8 -5.62 -18.07 -7.80
CA ILE A 8 -6.23 -16.88 -8.41
C ILE A 8 -5.16 -15.83 -8.72
N ARG A 9 -4.27 -15.51 -7.77
CA ARG A 9 -3.21 -14.51 -7.98
C ARG A 9 -2.16 -14.96 -8.99
N ARG A 10 -1.96 -16.26 -9.18
CA ARG A 10 -1.09 -16.80 -10.23
C ARG A 10 -1.78 -16.76 -11.58
N SER A 11 -3.05 -17.15 -11.67
CA SER A 11 -3.82 -17.09 -12.91
C SER A 11 -3.93 -15.65 -13.41
N SER A 12 -4.09 -14.69 -12.50
CA SER A 12 -4.16 -13.26 -12.82
C SER A 12 -2.89 -12.69 -13.45
N LYS A 13 -1.76 -13.36 -13.27
CA LYS A 13 -0.47 -13.04 -13.91
C LYS A 13 -0.27 -13.76 -15.23
N GLY A 14 -1.23 -14.60 -15.64
CA GLY A 14 -1.23 -15.34 -16.89
C GLY A 14 -0.86 -16.82 -16.75
N VAL A 15 -0.72 -17.35 -15.53
CA VAL A 15 -0.45 -18.79 -15.32
C VAL A 15 -1.67 -19.57 -15.79
N LYS A 16 -1.44 -20.52 -16.69
CA LYS A 16 -2.48 -21.42 -17.16
C LYS A 16 -2.51 -22.67 -16.30
N PHE A 17 -3.69 -23.27 -16.20
CA PHE A 17 -3.96 -24.40 -15.34
C PHE A 17 -4.68 -25.48 -16.15
N ILE A 18 -4.34 -26.75 -15.89
CA ILE A 18 -4.99 -27.93 -16.48
C ILE A 18 -5.67 -28.70 -15.35
N GLU A 19 -6.94 -29.04 -15.56
CA GLU A 19 -7.70 -29.89 -14.64
C GLU A 19 -7.14 -31.31 -14.61
N GLN A 20 -7.03 -31.88 -13.41
CA GLN A 20 -6.62 -33.27 -13.22
C GLN A 20 -7.82 -34.10 -12.78
N ARG A 21 -8.07 -35.23 -13.45
CA ARG A 21 -9.24 -36.09 -13.18
C ARG A 21 -9.31 -36.65 -11.75
N ASN A 22 -8.20 -36.66 -11.00
CA ASN A 22 -8.09 -37.27 -9.68
C ASN A 22 -7.44 -36.34 -8.63
N ASP A 23 -7.24 -35.06 -8.93
CA ASP A 23 -6.70 -34.08 -7.97
C ASP A 23 -7.64 -32.88 -7.88
N TRP A 24 -7.83 -32.38 -6.65
CA TRP A 24 -8.63 -31.20 -6.37
C TRP A 24 -7.85 -29.92 -6.72
N HIS A 25 -6.54 -30.02 -6.94
CA HIS A 25 -5.68 -28.93 -7.35
C HIS A 25 -5.38 -28.98 -8.85
N PRO A 26 -5.60 -27.88 -9.59
CA PRO A 26 -5.22 -27.84 -10.99
C PRO A 26 -3.69 -27.81 -11.13
N LEU A 27 -3.17 -28.44 -12.20
CA LEU A 27 -1.75 -28.43 -12.51
C LEU A 27 -1.38 -27.17 -13.30
N GLU A 28 -0.33 -26.49 -12.90
CA GLU A 28 0.22 -25.37 -13.65
C GLU A 28 0.83 -25.82 -14.98
N VAL A 29 0.52 -25.10 -16.06
CA VAL A 29 1.23 -25.23 -17.33
C VAL A 29 2.58 -24.54 -17.19
N GLU A 30 3.65 -25.24 -17.54
CA GLU A 30 5.00 -24.69 -17.43
C GLU A 30 5.23 -23.53 -18.41
N ASP A 31 5.59 -22.38 -17.86
CA ASP A 31 6.09 -21.21 -18.59
C ASP A 31 7.25 -20.63 -17.77
N GLU A 32 8.48 -20.91 -18.17
CA GLU A 32 9.69 -20.51 -17.44
C GLU A 32 9.85 -18.99 -17.37
N TYR A 33 9.45 -18.26 -18.41
CA TYR A 33 9.50 -16.80 -18.40
C TYR A 33 8.52 -16.24 -17.36
N LEU A 34 7.32 -16.80 -17.32
CA LEU A 34 6.30 -16.37 -16.37
C LEU A 34 6.67 -16.76 -14.93
N LYS A 35 7.15 -18.00 -14.71
CA LYS A 35 7.67 -18.45 -13.41
C LYS A 35 8.78 -17.52 -12.91
N GLN A 36 9.71 -17.13 -13.77
CA GLN A 36 10.77 -16.19 -13.43
C GLN A 36 10.22 -14.79 -13.09
N SER A 37 9.28 -14.28 -13.89
CA SER A 37 8.66 -12.97 -13.66
C SER A 37 7.94 -12.93 -12.31
N ILE A 38 7.18 -13.97 -12.00
CA ILE A 38 6.48 -14.16 -10.73
C ILE A 38 7.48 -14.24 -9.57
N SER A 39 8.51 -15.08 -9.70
CA SER A 39 9.54 -15.23 -8.67
C SER A 39 10.25 -13.91 -8.34
N ILE A 40 10.55 -13.08 -9.35
CA ILE A 40 11.17 -11.78 -9.12
C ILE A 40 10.20 -10.83 -8.43
N TYR A 41 8.94 -10.76 -8.89
CA TYR A 41 7.90 -9.95 -8.24
C TYR A 41 7.75 -10.32 -6.76
N ASP A 42 7.65 -11.62 -6.45
CA ASP A 42 7.46 -12.11 -5.09
C ASP A 42 8.65 -11.79 -4.20
N LYS A 43 9.89 -11.98 -4.70
CA LYS A 43 11.10 -11.58 -3.98
C LYS A 43 11.18 -10.08 -3.72
N ARG A 44 10.66 -9.24 -4.63
CA ARG A 44 10.60 -7.79 -4.41
C ARG A 44 9.60 -7.46 -3.31
N ILE A 45 8.39 -8.04 -3.37
CA ILE A 45 7.36 -7.86 -2.34
C ILE A 45 7.89 -8.30 -0.96
N GLU A 46 8.47 -9.49 -0.86
CA GLU A 46 9.03 -10.04 0.38
C GLU A 46 10.13 -9.14 0.97
N ARG A 47 11.05 -8.61 0.14
CA ARG A 47 12.11 -7.71 0.61
C ARG A 47 11.57 -6.38 1.14
N THR A 48 10.49 -5.88 0.54
CA THR A 48 9.96 -4.54 0.82
C THR A 48 8.98 -4.54 1.98
N PHE A 49 8.10 -5.54 2.03
CA PHE A 49 7.03 -5.63 3.02
C PHE A 49 7.21 -6.82 3.96
N GLY A 50 8.34 -7.52 3.94
CA GLY A 50 8.50 -8.75 4.71
C GLY A 50 7.38 -9.76 4.39
N ASN A 51 7.03 -10.53 5.41
CA ASN A 51 5.96 -11.53 5.36
C ASN A 51 4.62 -10.99 5.91
N HIS A 52 4.31 -9.70 5.71
CA HIS A 52 3.02 -9.12 6.11
C HIS A 52 1.87 -9.78 5.31
N ALA A 53 1.14 -10.72 5.92
CA ALA A 53 0.06 -11.43 5.20
C ALA A 53 -1.28 -10.69 5.17
N SER A 54 -1.42 -9.53 5.83
CA SER A 54 -2.72 -8.86 5.89
C SER A 54 -3.01 -7.98 4.67
N ILE A 55 -2.00 -7.46 3.95
CA ILE A 55 -2.18 -6.62 2.76
C ILE A 55 -0.92 -6.79 1.88
N LEU A 56 -1.05 -6.93 0.55
CA LEU A 56 0.06 -6.89 -0.42
C LEU A 56 0.99 -8.11 -0.46
N SER A 57 0.49 -9.32 -0.21
CA SER A 57 1.32 -10.53 -0.23
C SER A 57 1.63 -11.00 -1.67
N GLY A 58 2.91 -11.28 -1.95
CA GLY A 58 3.34 -11.90 -3.21
C GLY A 58 2.61 -13.22 -3.47
N THR A 59 2.59 -13.68 -4.72
CA THR A 59 2.10 -15.00 -5.15
C THR A 59 2.90 -16.18 -4.64
N GLY A 60 4.07 -15.92 -4.05
CA GLY A 60 5.10 -16.91 -3.75
C GLY A 60 5.18 -17.31 -2.29
N ILE A 61 4.19 -16.97 -1.44
CA ILE A 61 4.17 -17.43 -0.05
C ILE A 61 3.82 -18.93 -0.03
N SER A 62 4.78 -19.77 -0.43
CA SER A 62 4.84 -21.17 -0.04
C SER A 62 5.28 -21.25 1.42
N ALA A 63 4.71 -22.21 2.15
CA ALA A 63 4.61 -22.26 3.59
C ALA A 63 5.92 -22.46 4.41
N THR A 64 7.11 -22.04 3.97
CA THR A 64 8.36 -22.55 4.58
C THR A 64 9.41 -21.61 5.13
N ASP A 65 9.46 -20.28 4.93
CA ASP A 65 10.57 -19.48 5.50
C ASP A 65 10.15 -18.11 6.05
N PHE A 66 10.41 -17.82 7.33
CA PHE A 66 10.01 -16.58 8.02
C PHE A 66 11.06 -16.13 9.05
N LEU A 67 11.53 -14.86 8.98
CA LEU A 67 12.39 -14.21 9.98
C LEU A 67 11.92 -12.78 10.31
N SER A 68 12.22 -12.39 11.55
CA SER A 68 11.69 -11.27 12.35
C SER A 68 12.38 -9.92 12.16
N TYR A 69 11.66 -8.80 12.33
CA TYR A 69 12.26 -7.52 12.79
C TYR A 69 11.29 -6.63 13.58
N ASN A 70 11.82 -6.04 14.66
CA ASN A 70 11.22 -5.04 15.55
C ASN A 70 11.59 -3.62 15.13
N ASN A 71 10.68 -2.65 15.23
CA ASN A 71 10.95 -1.31 15.78
C ASN A 71 9.67 -0.49 16.02
N SER A 72 9.75 0.34 17.08
CA SER A 72 8.69 1.05 17.81
C SER A 72 8.28 2.40 17.18
N ILE A 73 7.04 2.87 17.44
CA ILE A 73 6.57 4.21 17.03
C ILE A 73 5.93 4.96 18.22
N CYS A 74 6.28 6.26 18.33
CA CYS A 74 5.80 7.26 19.29
C CYS A 74 4.41 7.84 18.93
N ALA A 75 3.67 8.28 19.95
CA ALA A 75 2.30 8.80 19.86
C ALA A 75 2.24 10.30 19.50
N LEU A 76 1.37 10.65 18.54
CA LEU A 76 0.88 11.99 18.17
C LEU A 76 -0.56 11.86 17.62
N PRO A 77 -1.36 12.93 17.42
CA PRO A 77 -2.79 12.81 17.08
C PRO A 77 -2.95 12.34 15.63
N THR A 78 -3.20 11.05 15.47
CA THR A 78 -3.05 10.33 14.20
C THR A 78 -4.18 9.31 14.00
N VAL A 79 -4.71 9.22 12.78
CA VAL A 79 -5.54 8.10 12.32
C VAL A 79 -4.68 6.86 12.21
N LEU A 80 -5.19 5.79 12.78
CA LEU A 80 -4.42 4.60 13.04
C LEU A 80 -4.65 3.56 11.94
N LEU A 81 -3.57 3.11 11.33
CA LEU A 81 -3.59 2.00 10.38
C LEU A 81 -3.02 0.77 11.09
N LEU A 82 -3.87 -0.24 11.30
CA LEU A 82 -3.45 -1.52 11.84
C LEU A 82 -2.84 -2.36 10.71
N TYR A 83 -1.65 -2.88 10.95
CA TYR A 83 -0.96 -3.81 10.05
C TYR A 83 -0.64 -5.08 10.80
N ALA A 84 -0.98 -6.26 10.29
CA ALA A 84 -0.51 -7.51 10.91
C ALA A 84 0.97 -7.75 10.55
N ASN A 85 1.85 -7.74 11.53
CA ASN A 85 3.21 -8.27 11.45
C ASN A 85 3.20 -9.73 11.86
N ILE A 86 3.43 -10.66 10.93
CA ILE A 86 3.48 -12.08 11.28
C ILE A 86 4.90 -12.39 11.74
N ASP A 87 5.16 -12.08 13.00
CA ASP A 87 6.29 -12.63 13.72
C ASP A 87 5.85 -13.92 14.41
N GLN A 88 6.53 -15.03 14.13
CA GLN A 88 6.10 -16.37 14.57
C GLN A 88 6.36 -16.62 16.05
N ASP A 89 5.47 -16.13 16.92
CA ASP A 89 5.25 -16.81 18.20
C ASP A 89 4.12 -17.82 18.02
N LEU A 90 4.45 -19.11 17.97
CA LEU A 90 3.45 -20.18 18.05
C LEU A 90 2.89 -20.22 19.48
N LEU A 91 1.74 -19.60 19.69
CA LEU A 91 1.01 -19.68 20.93
C LEU A 91 0.31 -21.03 21.00
N VAL A 92 0.77 -21.89 21.91
CA VAL A 92 0.08 -23.14 22.24
C VAL A 92 -0.98 -22.79 23.27
N VAL A 93 -2.21 -22.62 22.82
CA VAL A 93 -3.34 -22.30 23.72
C VAL A 93 -4.02 -23.62 24.11
N PRO A 94 -4.14 -23.93 25.40
CA PRO A 94 -4.96 -25.05 25.84
C PRO A 94 -6.44 -24.71 25.59
N LEU A 95 -7.09 -25.48 24.72
CA LEU A 95 -8.53 -25.45 24.48
C LEU A 95 -9.12 -26.73 25.07
N GLY A 96 -9.50 -26.68 26.36
CA GLY A 96 -9.90 -27.86 27.11
C GLY A 96 -8.73 -28.82 27.34
N LYS A 97 -8.84 -30.08 26.89
CA LYS A 97 -7.74 -31.07 26.95
C LYS A 97 -6.79 -31.00 25.76
N GLU A 98 -7.14 -30.27 24.71
CA GLU A 98 -6.36 -30.18 23.49
C GLU A 98 -5.47 -28.94 23.48
N LYS A 99 -4.30 -29.07 22.86
CA LYS A 99 -3.37 -27.97 22.66
C LYS A 99 -3.49 -27.51 21.22
N VAL A 100 -4.06 -26.33 21.01
CA VAL A 100 -4.19 -25.75 19.67
C VAL A 100 -3.01 -24.81 19.43
N LYS A 101 -2.27 -25.04 18.35
CA LYS A 101 -1.22 -24.13 17.87
C LYS A 101 -1.89 -23.00 17.12
N ILE A 102 -1.90 -21.81 17.69
CA ILE A 102 -2.43 -20.60 17.07
C ILE A 102 -1.25 -19.77 16.58
N ARG A 103 -1.30 -19.34 15.31
CA ARG A 103 -0.35 -18.35 14.78
C ARG A 103 -0.70 -17.00 15.41
N ASN A 104 0.27 -16.37 16.04
CA ASN A 104 0.12 -15.04 16.61
C ASN A 104 0.56 -13.96 15.60
N PRO A 105 -0.37 -13.28 14.89
CA PRO A 105 0.00 -12.11 14.12
C PRO A 105 0.25 -10.93 15.06
N ARG A 106 1.51 -10.52 15.27
CA ARG A 106 1.84 -9.28 15.99
C ARG A 106 1.32 -8.06 15.21
N TYR A 107 0.26 -7.40 15.64
CA TYR A 107 -0.23 -6.22 14.90
C TYR A 107 0.64 -4.97 15.11
N CYS A 108 1.33 -4.45 14.10
CA CYS A 108 1.94 -3.12 14.15
C CYS A 108 0.87 -2.02 14.04
N ILE A 109 1.05 -0.97 14.82
CA ILE A 109 0.19 0.22 14.81
C ILE A 109 0.94 1.32 14.05
N GLY A 110 0.43 1.70 12.88
CA GLY A 110 0.87 2.88 12.13
C GLY A 110 0.00 4.08 12.47
N PHE A 111 0.60 5.27 12.47
CA PHE A 111 -0.04 6.52 12.85
C PHE A 111 0.05 7.50 11.66
N GLN A 112 -1.09 8.01 11.18
CA GLN A 112 -1.23 8.99 10.09
C GLN A 112 -1.78 10.33 10.62
N GLU A 113 -1.11 11.46 10.42
CA GLU A 113 -1.56 12.74 11.00
C GLU A 113 -2.94 13.18 10.48
N TYR A 114 -3.80 13.67 11.38
CA TYR A 114 -5.15 14.17 11.02
C TYR A 114 -5.11 15.22 9.92
N LYS A 115 -4.13 16.12 9.98
CA LYS A 115 -3.95 17.20 9.01
C LYS A 115 -3.78 16.67 7.59
N SER A 116 -3.00 15.61 7.40
CA SER A 116 -2.79 15.01 6.07
C SER A 116 -4.06 14.44 5.48
N LEU A 117 -4.94 13.86 6.31
CA LEU A 117 -6.24 13.36 5.86
C LEU A 117 -7.21 14.49 5.54
N GLN A 118 -7.24 15.55 6.36
CA GLN A 118 -8.05 16.74 6.07
C GLN A 118 -7.67 17.41 4.75
N GLU A 119 -6.37 17.64 4.54
CA GLU A 119 -5.87 18.23 3.30
C GLU A 119 -6.24 17.37 2.09
N TYR A 120 -6.21 16.05 2.24
CA TYR A 120 -6.59 15.11 1.20
C TYR A 120 -8.10 15.14 0.89
N PHE A 121 -8.97 15.03 1.90
CA PHE A 121 -10.43 15.03 1.69
C PHE A 121 -10.97 16.40 1.28
N GLY A 122 -10.38 17.49 1.78
CA GLY A 122 -10.74 18.84 1.38
C GLY A 122 -10.52 19.12 -0.11
N VAL A 123 -9.62 18.38 -0.76
CA VAL A 123 -9.29 18.52 -2.18
C VAL A 123 -10.15 17.61 -3.08
N ILE A 124 -10.46 16.39 -2.62
CA ILE A 124 -11.20 15.40 -3.43
C ILE A 124 -12.71 15.71 -3.47
N GLY A 125 -13.24 16.35 -2.42
CA GLY A 125 -14.66 16.66 -2.33
C GLY A 125 -15.52 15.45 -1.91
N ASN A 126 -16.78 15.72 -1.62
CA ASN A 126 -17.71 14.79 -0.96
C ASN A 126 -18.37 13.74 -1.87
N ASP A 127 -18.06 13.71 -3.17
CA ASP A 127 -18.77 12.84 -4.11
C ASP A 127 -18.00 11.55 -4.46
N ALA A 128 -16.72 11.46 -4.09
CA ALA A 128 -15.83 10.39 -4.52
C ALA A 128 -15.98 9.08 -3.71
N PHE A 129 -16.67 9.12 -2.57
CA PHE A 129 -16.66 8.03 -1.62
C PHE A 129 -18.06 7.65 -1.11
N ASP A 130 -18.20 6.39 -0.68
CA ASP A 130 -19.35 5.95 0.13
C ASP A 130 -19.13 6.42 1.58
N PHE A 131 -19.44 7.71 1.82
CA PHE A 131 -19.18 8.36 3.10
C PHE A 131 -19.87 7.65 4.25
N GLU A 132 -21.14 7.23 4.12
CA GLU A 132 -21.85 6.53 5.20
C GLU A 132 -21.06 5.30 5.69
N SER A 133 -20.56 4.49 4.76
CA SER A 133 -19.72 3.33 5.10
C SER A 133 -18.36 3.73 5.69
N ILE A 134 -17.70 4.77 5.16
CA ILE A 134 -16.39 5.23 5.66
C ILE A 134 -16.51 5.74 7.10
N MET A 135 -17.49 6.61 7.34
CA MET A 135 -17.69 7.27 8.62
C MET A 135 -17.93 6.22 9.70
N VAL A 136 -18.70 5.17 9.44
CA VAL A 136 -18.96 4.13 10.44
C VAL A 136 -17.75 3.24 10.70
N ASN A 137 -16.96 2.88 9.69
CA ASN A 137 -15.74 2.09 9.91
C ASN A 137 -14.64 2.93 10.61
N ALA A 138 -14.51 4.21 10.26
CA ALA A 138 -13.62 5.15 10.95
C ALA A 138 -14.07 5.38 12.39
N THR A 139 -15.38 5.58 12.61
CA THR A 139 -16.01 5.67 13.94
C THR A 139 -15.64 4.47 14.78
N PHE A 140 -15.87 3.28 14.25
CA PHE A 140 -15.66 2.07 14.99
C PHE A 140 -14.17 1.85 15.32
N LEU A 141 -13.26 2.13 14.37
CA LEU A 141 -11.83 2.01 14.59
C LEU A 141 -11.36 2.99 15.68
N LEU A 142 -11.75 4.27 15.59
CA LEU A 142 -11.43 5.28 16.59
C LEU A 142 -11.99 4.91 17.96
N LEU A 143 -13.24 4.45 18.02
CA LEU A 143 -13.87 3.91 19.23
C LEU A 143 -13.03 2.77 19.83
N ALA A 144 -12.69 1.76 19.06
CA ALA A 144 -11.90 0.63 19.56
C ALA A 144 -10.53 1.07 20.10
N LEU A 145 -9.91 2.08 19.47
CA LEU A 145 -8.62 2.60 19.90
C LEU A 145 -8.72 3.42 21.18
N SER A 146 -9.72 4.29 21.30
CA SER A 146 -10.01 4.99 22.56
C SER A 146 -10.21 3.99 23.70
N PHE A 147 -10.86 2.85 23.44
CA PHE A 147 -10.96 1.78 24.45
C PHE A 147 -9.60 1.18 24.83
N LEU A 148 -8.80 0.80 23.84
CA LEU A 148 -7.48 0.20 24.06
C LEU A 148 -6.55 1.14 24.83
N ILE A 149 -6.64 2.45 24.55
CA ILE A 149 -5.87 3.50 25.23
C ILE A 149 -6.39 3.75 26.64
N LEU A 150 -7.71 3.94 26.81
CA LEU A 150 -8.31 4.32 28.10
C LEU A 150 -8.31 3.21 29.15
N LYS A 151 -8.28 1.93 28.73
CA LYS A 151 -8.43 0.82 29.67
C LYS A 151 -7.13 0.22 30.17
N ASN A 152 -5.97 0.58 29.62
CA ASN A 152 -4.68 -0.04 29.98
C ASN A 152 -4.74 -1.59 29.97
N ILE A 153 -5.74 -2.18 29.29
CA ILE A 153 -5.85 -3.62 29.08
C ILE A 153 -4.78 -3.91 28.06
N LYS A 154 -3.63 -4.33 28.59
CA LYS A 154 -2.49 -4.94 27.91
C LYS A 154 -2.75 -5.02 26.42
N LEU A 155 -2.34 -4.00 25.68
CA LEU A 155 -2.31 -3.96 24.21
C LEU A 155 -1.84 -5.32 23.64
N VAL A 156 -0.99 -6.04 24.38
CA VAL A 156 -0.60 -7.44 24.21
C VAL A 156 -1.73 -8.39 23.77
N SER A 157 -2.95 -8.30 24.33
CA SER A 157 -4.06 -9.18 23.90
C SER A 157 -4.58 -8.82 22.51
N PHE A 158 -4.60 -7.54 22.15
CA PHE A 158 -4.93 -7.10 20.79
C PHE A 158 -3.84 -7.53 19.80
N TYR A 159 -2.56 -7.29 20.15
CA TYR A 159 -1.40 -7.76 19.41
C TYR A 159 -1.45 -9.27 19.16
N ASN A 160 -2.15 -10.05 19.99
CA ASN A 160 -2.14 -11.50 19.91
C ASN A 160 -3.29 -12.13 19.11
N ILE A 161 -4.38 -11.39 18.92
CA ILE A 161 -5.69 -12.01 18.70
C ILE A 161 -6.53 -11.29 17.62
N GLY A 162 -6.32 -10.00 17.39
CA GLY A 162 -7.02 -9.25 16.32
C GLY A 162 -8.50 -8.94 16.58
N TYR A 163 -9.08 -9.43 17.68
CA TYR A 163 -10.45 -9.15 18.08
C TYR A 163 -10.59 -8.59 19.50
N VAL A 164 -11.70 -7.87 19.73
CA VAL A 164 -12.09 -7.32 21.05
C VAL A 164 -13.46 -7.87 21.43
N LEU A 165 -13.54 -8.41 22.65
CA LEU A 165 -14.79 -8.89 23.21
C LEU A 165 -15.47 -7.78 24.03
N PHE A 166 -16.76 -7.60 23.81
CA PHE A 166 -17.62 -6.73 24.61
C PHE A 166 -18.83 -7.49 25.10
N ASP A 167 -19.35 -7.14 26.27
CA ASP A 167 -20.77 -7.36 26.50
C ASP A 167 -21.60 -6.28 25.79
N LYS A 168 -22.81 -6.61 25.31
CA LYS A 168 -23.64 -5.71 24.48
C LYS A 168 -23.98 -4.40 25.21
N LEU A 169 -24.18 -4.44 26.52
CA LEU A 169 -24.49 -3.26 27.33
C LEU A 169 -23.27 -2.35 27.50
N SER A 170 -22.09 -2.93 27.80
CA SER A 170 -20.84 -2.18 27.83
C SER A 170 -20.50 -1.62 26.46
N PHE A 171 -20.73 -2.35 25.37
CA PHE A 171 -20.53 -1.83 24.02
C PHE A 171 -21.44 -0.62 23.75
N LYS A 172 -22.73 -0.74 24.07
CA LYS A 172 -23.68 0.38 23.94
C LYS A 172 -23.20 1.61 24.73
N LYS A 173 -22.91 1.43 26.02
CA LYS A 173 -22.42 2.51 26.89
C LYS A 173 -21.10 3.10 26.36
N PHE A 174 -20.25 2.24 25.81
CA PHE A 174 -18.98 2.64 25.23
C PHE A 174 -19.18 3.55 24.01
N VAL A 175 -20.04 3.17 23.06
CA VAL A 175 -20.39 4.01 21.91
C VAL A 175 -20.98 5.34 22.38
N GLU A 176 -21.89 5.33 23.36
CA GLU A 176 -22.56 6.53 23.85
C GLU A 176 -21.60 7.51 24.55
N VAL A 177 -20.68 7.00 25.38
CA VAL A 177 -19.71 7.84 26.12
C VAL A 177 -18.71 8.51 25.18
N ASN A 178 -18.26 7.80 24.14
CA ASN A 178 -17.24 8.30 23.21
C ASN A 178 -17.85 8.94 21.95
N TYR A 179 -19.18 9.05 21.89
CA TYR A 179 -19.90 9.52 20.71
C TYR A 179 -19.41 10.89 20.25
N GLN A 180 -19.36 11.86 21.16
CA GLN A 180 -19.05 13.25 20.81
C GLN A 180 -17.61 13.40 20.32
N GLU A 181 -16.65 12.78 21.00
CA GLU A 181 -15.25 12.83 20.60
C GLU A 181 -15.04 12.21 19.21
N VAL A 182 -15.60 11.03 18.97
CA VAL A 182 -15.47 10.36 17.68
C VAL A 182 -16.21 11.13 16.58
N LYS A 183 -17.37 11.69 16.91
CA LYS A 183 -18.09 12.60 16.02
C LYS A 183 -17.20 13.77 15.62
N ASP A 184 -16.66 14.51 16.59
CA ASP A 184 -15.84 15.69 16.34
C ASP A 184 -14.65 15.37 15.43
N VAL A 185 -13.93 14.26 15.67
CA VAL A 185 -12.81 13.82 14.83
C VAL A 185 -13.26 13.56 13.39
N ILE A 186 -14.39 12.88 13.22
CA ILE A 186 -14.86 12.49 11.91
C ILE A 186 -15.42 13.68 11.14
N GLU A 187 -16.23 14.54 11.77
CA GLU A 187 -16.71 15.78 11.14
C GLU A 187 -15.54 16.70 10.78
N THR A 188 -14.46 16.67 11.57
CA THR A 188 -13.21 17.39 11.29
C THR A 188 -12.46 16.82 10.09
N ILE A 189 -12.38 15.50 9.92
CA ILE A 189 -11.66 14.85 8.81
C ILE A 189 -12.44 14.94 7.50
N PHE A 190 -13.74 14.67 7.54
CA PHE A 190 -14.56 14.48 6.35
C PHE A 190 -15.47 15.67 6.04
N HIS A 191 -15.48 16.71 6.88
CA HIS A 191 -16.31 17.91 6.70
C HIS A 191 -17.80 17.61 6.51
N GLN A 192 -18.30 16.56 7.16
CA GLN A 192 -19.68 16.11 7.07
C GLN A 192 -20.24 15.87 8.46
N THR A 193 -21.43 16.39 8.71
CA THR A 193 -22.14 16.14 9.96
C THR A 193 -22.60 14.70 10.04
N ILE A 194 -22.37 14.04 11.16
CA ILE A 194 -22.84 12.68 11.38
C ILE A 194 -23.74 12.55 12.59
N ASN A 195 -24.67 11.61 12.44
CA ASN A 195 -25.52 11.15 13.52
C ASN A 195 -25.53 9.63 13.51
N PHE A 196 -24.96 9.02 14.55
CA PHE A 196 -24.94 7.58 14.70
C PHE A 196 -25.24 7.21 16.16
N ASN A 197 -25.69 5.98 16.34
CA ASN A 197 -25.90 5.38 17.65
C ASN A 197 -25.35 3.95 17.64
N TYR A 198 -25.39 3.26 18.78
CA TYR A 198 -24.85 1.91 18.87
C TYR A 198 -25.50 0.94 17.86
N GLN A 199 -26.80 1.08 17.56
CA GLN A 199 -27.49 0.20 16.60
C GLN A 199 -27.02 0.46 15.17
N HIS A 200 -26.80 1.72 14.83
CA HIS A 200 -26.27 2.11 13.53
C HIS A 200 -24.84 1.56 13.34
N VAL A 201 -23.98 1.66 14.36
CA VAL A 201 -22.63 1.08 14.31
C VAL A 201 -22.71 -0.44 14.11
N LEU A 202 -23.57 -1.14 14.86
CA LEU A 202 -23.76 -2.59 14.71
C LEU A 202 -24.35 -2.98 13.35
N SER A 203 -25.33 -2.25 12.80
CA SER A 203 -25.92 -2.60 11.51
C SER A 203 -24.89 -2.51 10.38
N CYS A 204 -24.07 -1.46 10.36
CA CYS A 204 -23.04 -1.28 9.35
C CYS A 204 -21.91 -2.32 9.46
N MET A 205 -21.47 -2.66 10.68
CA MET A 205 -20.47 -3.72 10.86
C MET A 205 -21.02 -5.11 10.47
N LYS A 206 -22.33 -5.34 10.59
CA LYS A 206 -22.97 -6.62 10.23
C LYS A 206 -22.96 -6.85 8.72
N ASN A 207 -23.05 -5.78 7.94
CA ASN A 207 -23.11 -5.86 6.49
C ASN A 207 -21.88 -6.62 5.98
N ARG A 208 -22.06 -7.62 5.13
CA ARG A 208 -20.95 -8.32 4.48
C ARG A 208 -20.53 -7.56 3.23
N SER A 209 -19.28 -7.74 2.79
CA SER A 209 -18.94 -7.30 1.44
C SER A 209 -19.84 -8.02 0.44
N LYS A 210 -20.35 -7.29 -0.56
CA LYS A 210 -21.06 -7.88 -1.70
C LYS A 210 -20.10 -8.62 -2.66
N SER A 211 -18.79 -8.42 -2.53
CA SER A 211 -17.80 -9.11 -3.34
C SER A 211 -17.47 -10.49 -2.76
N GLY A 212 -17.45 -11.52 -3.62
CA GLY A 212 -17.01 -12.86 -3.24
C GLY A 212 -15.49 -12.98 -3.02
N CYS A 213 -14.70 -12.01 -3.51
CA CYS A 213 -13.26 -11.95 -3.33
C CYS A 213 -12.76 -10.49 -3.22
N PRO A 214 -11.86 -10.15 -2.26
CA PRO A 214 -11.63 -10.97 -1.10
C PRO A 214 -12.91 -10.93 -0.25
N PHE A 215 -13.25 -12.05 0.37
CA PHE A 215 -14.37 -12.11 1.28
C PHE A 215 -14.01 -11.31 2.54
N PHE A 216 -14.68 -10.17 2.76
CA PHE A 216 -14.60 -9.49 4.04
C PHE A 216 -15.74 -10.00 4.93
N PRO A 217 -15.43 -10.67 6.06
CA PRO A 217 -16.46 -11.07 6.98
C PRO A 217 -17.13 -9.83 7.60
N PRO A 218 -18.24 -10.02 8.34
CA PRO A 218 -18.75 -8.98 9.22
C PRO A 218 -17.65 -8.45 10.15
N GLY A 219 -17.66 -7.14 10.41
CA GLY A 219 -16.72 -6.52 11.37
C GLY A 219 -17.00 -6.95 12.81
N TYR A 220 -18.11 -7.63 13.08
CA TYR A 220 -18.36 -8.28 14.36
C TYR A 220 -19.19 -9.56 14.21
N PHE A 221 -19.13 -10.38 15.25
CA PHE A 221 -19.90 -11.60 15.40
C PHE A 221 -20.62 -11.59 16.74
N ASP A 222 -21.89 -11.98 16.74
CA ASP A 222 -22.60 -12.30 17.98
C ASP A 222 -22.18 -13.71 18.40
N ILE A 223 -21.47 -13.81 19.52
CA ILE A 223 -20.97 -15.09 20.05
C ILE A 223 -21.99 -15.77 20.98
N GLY A 224 -23.21 -15.23 21.07
CA GLY A 224 -24.29 -15.74 21.91
C GLY A 224 -24.37 -15.05 23.26
N GLY A 225 -25.54 -15.16 23.88
CA GLY A 225 -25.84 -14.48 25.14
C GLY A 225 -25.74 -12.95 25.02
N ASN A 226 -25.04 -12.33 25.97
CA ASN A 226 -24.86 -10.88 26.06
C ASN A 226 -23.51 -10.42 25.50
N GLN A 227 -22.83 -11.18 24.64
CA GLN A 227 -21.47 -10.87 24.19
C GLN A 227 -21.40 -10.56 22.68
N LEU A 228 -20.45 -9.72 22.31
CA LEU A 228 -20.08 -9.32 20.95
C LEU A 228 -18.58 -9.53 20.79
N CYS A 229 -18.18 -10.10 19.66
CA CYS A 229 -16.78 -10.16 19.26
C CYS A 229 -16.59 -9.22 18.07
N ILE A 230 -15.78 -8.19 18.24
CA ILE A 230 -15.43 -7.29 17.16
C ILE A 230 -14.09 -7.70 16.55
N ASP A 231 -14.07 -7.91 15.24
CA ASP A 231 -12.86 -8.16 14.46
C ASP A 231 -12.30 -6.82 13.94
N LEU A 232 -11.24 -6.34 14.60
CA LEU A 232 -10.63 -5.06 14.25
C LEU A 232 -9.86 -5.12 12.95
N ASP A 233 -9.25 -6.26 12.62
CA ASP A 233 -8.54 -6.45 11.36
C ASP A 233 -9.52 -6.31 10.20
N THR A 234 -10.66 -7.00 10.27
CA THR A 234 -11.72 -6.87 9.27
C THR A 234 -12.26 -5.45 9.18
N CYS A 235 -12.49 -4.76 10.30
CA CYS A 235 -12.94 -3.36 10.28
C CYS A 235 -11.91 -2.44 9.62
N THR A 236 -10.62 -2.59 9.92
CA THR A 236 -9.54 -1.82 9.31
C THR A 236 -9.40 -2.11 7.82
N LEU A 237 -9.41 -3.39 7.42
CA LEU A 237 -9.35 -3.77 6.01
C LEU A 237 -10.53 -3.19 5.21
N ARG A 238 -11.72 -3.17 5.81
CA ARG A 238 -12.91 -2.55 5.20
C ARG A 238 -12.80 -1.04 5.12
N LEU A 239 -12.30 -0.38 6.16
CA LEU A 239 -12.01 1.06 6.12
C LEU A 239 -11.02 1.35 4.98
N ASN A 240 -9.91 0.63 4.93
CA ASN A 240 -8.90 0.78 3.88
C ASN A 240 -9.52 0.61 2.49
N LYS A 241 -10.33 -0.42 2.27
CA LYS A 241 -11.04 -0.64 0.99
C LYS A 241 -12.02 0.49 0.65
N LEU A 242 -12.65 1.10 1.64
CA LEU A 242 -13.54 2.23 1.42
C LEU A 242 -12.77 3.52 1.11
N LEU A 243 -11.60 3.68 1.72
CA LEU A 243 -10.65 4.77 1.46
C LEU A 243 -9.80 4.57 0.20
N GLU A 244 -9.84 3.39 -0.42
CA GLU A 244 -9.11 3.12 -1.66
C GLU A 244 -9.57 4.06 -2.78
N HIS A 245 -8.59 4.63 -3.48
CA HIS A 245 -8.82 5.41 -4.69
C HIS A 245 -9.52 4.56 -5.76
N ARG A 246 -10.69 5.02 -6.21
CA ARG A 246 -11.45 4.34 -7.27
C ARG A 246 -11.23 4.95 -8.66
N MET A 247 -10.93 6.24 -8.74
CA MET A 247 -10.80 6.93 -10.03
C MET A 247 -9.36 6.86 -10.58
N GLN A 248 -9.22 6.35 -11.80
CA GLN A 248 -7.94 6.31 -12.52
C GLN A 248 -7.67 7.58 -13.35
N THR A 249 -8.65 8.46 -13.49
CA THR A 249 -8.63 9.65 -14.36
C THR A 249 -9.29 10.83 -13.68
N GLY A 250 -9.08 12.04 -14.22
CA GLY A 250 -9.71 13.27 -13.72
C GLY A 250 -8.83 14.07 -12.75
N SER A 251 -9.44 15.04 -12.08
CA SER A 251 -8.75 15.96 -11.15
C SER A 251 -8.05 15.21 -10.03
N GLU A 252 -8.70 14.21 -9.42
CA GLU A 252 -8.11 13.37 -8.36
C GLU A 252 -6.85 12.64 -8.81
N ALA A 253 -6.88 12.06 -10.00
CA ALA A 253 -5.73 11.34 -10.55
C ALA A 253 -4.53 12.27 -10.77
N ASN A 254 -4.79 13.51 -11.22
CA ASN A 254 -3.77 14.53 -11.41
C ASN A 254 -3.18 14.99 -10.07
N LEU A 255 -4.02 15.23 -9.06
CA LEU A 255 -3.58 15.64 -7.73
C LEU A 255 -2.70 14.58 -7.07
N ARG A 256 -3.11 13.31 -7.16
CA ARG A 256 -2.32 12.18 -6.66
C ARG A 256 -1.00 12.02 -7.40
N ALA A 257 -0.96 12.28 -8.71
CA ALA A 257 0.29 12.32 -9.46
C ALA A 257 1.23 13.42 -8.91
N ILE A 258 0.73 14.65 -8.78
CA ILE A 258 1.49 15.78 -8.24
C ILE A 258 2.01 15.49 -6.82
N GLN A 259 1.16 14.97 -5.93
CA GLN A 259 1.55 14.62 -4.57
C GLN A 259 2.61 13.52 -4.54
N PHE A 260 2.50 12.53 -5.42
CA PHE A 260 3.50 11.47 -5.54
C PHE A 260 4.85 12.02 -6.01
N GLU A 261 4.85 12.86 -7.05
CA GLU A 261 6.05 13.53 -7.57
C GLU A 261 6.75 14.37 -6.48
N GLN A 262 5.98 15.20 -5.76
CA GLN A 262 6.49 16.04 -4.68
C GLN A 262 7.04 15.23 -3.51
N SER A 263 6.34 14.16 -3.12
CA SER A 263 6.78 13.27 -2.04
C SER A 263 8.06 12.55 -2.40
N LEU A 264 8.17 12.11 -3.67
CA LEU A 264 9.34 11.43 -4.19
C LEU A 264 10.58 12.34 -4.19
N GLN A 265 10.45 13.57 -4.68
CA GLN A 265 11.57 14.52 -4.64
C GLN A 265 11.91 14.96 -3.22
N SER A 266 10.93 15.16 -2.34
CA SER A 266 11.17 15.49 -0.93
C SER A 266 11.95 14.37 -0.22
N LEU A 267 11.58 13.12 -0.50
CA LEU A 267 12.32 11.96 -0.02
C LEU A 267 13.79 11.99 -0.49
N ILE A 268 14.03 12.25 -1.77
CA ILE A 268 15.39 12.38 -2.31
C ILE A 268 16.17 13.51 -1.63
N ASN A 269 15.53 14.67 -1.45
CA ASN A 269 16.16 15.85 -0.83
C ASN A 269 16.56 15.61 0.64
N SER A 270 15.92 14.65 1.32
CA SER A 270 16.30 14.24 2.68
C SER A 270 17.60 13.41 2.72
N SER A 271 18.09 12.94 1.58
CA SER A 271 19.33 12.17 1.45
C SER A 271 20.51 13.04 1.01
N THR A 272 21.73 12.51 1.17
CA THR A 272 22.97 13.09 0.63
C THR A 272 23.08 12.99 -0.90
N LEU A 273 22.14 12.29 -1.56
CA LEU A 273 22.04 12.17 -3.03
C LEU A 273 21.16 13.27 -3.64
N GLU A 274 20.73 14.23 -2.84
CA GLU A 274 19.98 15.41 -3.31
C GLU A 274 20.70 16.08 -4.49
N PRO A 275 19.98 16.41 -5.58
CA PRO A 275 20.58 17.08 -6.73
C PRO A 275 20.96 18.54 -6.41
N ASP A 276 21.84 19.13 -7.22
CA ASP A 276 22.18 20.56 -7.11
C ASP A 276 20.99 21.49 -7.46
N GLU A 277 21.13 22.78 -7.15
CA GLU A 277 20.08 23.78 -7.40
C GLU A 277 19.73 23.94 -8.88
N TYR A 278 20.68 23.67 -9.78
CA TYR A 278 20.44 23.76 -11.21
C TYR A 278 19.47 22.65 -11.66
N ILE A 279 19.70 21.41 -11.26
CA ILE A 279 18.81 20.28 -11.55
C ILE A 279 17.44 20.47 -10.87
N LYS A 280 17.41 20.96 -9.63
CA LYS A 280 16.13 21.32 -8.98
C LYS A 280 15.35 22.35 -9.78
N SER A 281 16.03 23.32 -10.41
CA SER A 281 15.39 24.31 -11.27
C SER A 281 14.80 23.69 -12.55
N ILE A 282 15.39 22.60 -13.05
CA ILE A 282 14.88 21.85 -14.21
C ILE A 282 13.65 21.03 -13.83
N ILE A 283 13.67 20.32 -12.70
CA ILE A 283 12.53 19.51 -12.20
C ILE A 283 11.26 20.37 -12.05
N LYS A 284 11.40 21.64 -11.66
CA LYS A 284 10.27 22.58 -11.53
C LYS A 284 9.66 23.01 -12.87
N LYS A 285 10.28 22.70 -14.01
CA LYS A 285 9.76 23.05 -15.34
C LYS A 285 8.78 21.99 -15.79
N LYS A 286 7.67 22.42 -16.40
CA LYS A 286 6.70 21.49 -17.01
C LYS A 286 7.35 20.56 -18.04
N HIS A 287 8.09 21.11 -19.00
CA HIS A 287 8.78 20.30 -20.02
C HIS A 287 10.18 20.83 -20.29
N ILE A 288 11.13 19.92 -20.43
CA ILE A 288 12.39 20.21 -21.11
C ILE A 288 12.16 20.25 -22.63
N LYS A 289 12.86 21.15 -23.32
CA LYS A 289 12.65 21.45 -24.74
C LYS A 289 13.95 21.35 -25.53
N PHE A 290 13.82 20.88 -26.76
CA PHE A 290 14.89 20.88 -27.74
C PHE A 290 14.36 21.36 -29.09
N LYS A 291 14.97 22.41 -29.65
CA LYS A 291 14.52 23.04 -30.89
C LYS A 291 13.03 23.44 -30.82
N SER A 292 12.66 24.07 -29.70
CA SER A 292 11.32 24.51 -29.33
C SER A 292 10.26 23.42 -29.16
N LYS A 293 10.63 22.13 -29.27
CA LYS A 293 9.71 21.01 -29.09
C LYS A 293 9.81 20.44 -27.67
N PRO A 294 8.69 20.19 -26.97
CA PRO A 294 8.73 19.53 -25.68
C PRO A 294 9.18 18.07 -25.85
N ILE A 295 10.12 17.63 -25.01
CA ILE A 295 10.58 16.24 -24.96
C ILE A 295 9.80 15.48 -23.89
N THR A 296 9.91 15.97 -22.66
CA THR A 296 9.34 15.34 -21.47
C THR A 296 9.46 16.26 -20.25
N ASP A 297 8.70 15.89 -19.23
CA ASP A 297 8.75 16.36 -17.85
C ASP A 297 9.77 15.46 -17.11
N ILE A 298 10.46 16.02 -16.13
CA ILE A 298 11.34 15.28 -15.21
C ILE A 298 10.72 15.41 -13.84
N ASP A 299 10.19 14.31 -13.34
CA ASP A 299 9.33 14.29 -12.15
C ASP A 299 10.16 14.36 -10.86
N ALA A 300 11.34 13.74 -10.88
CA ALA A 300 12.34 13.82 -9.82
C ALA A 300 13.74 13.53 -10.37
N ALA A 301 14.79 13.85 -9.62
CA ALA A 301 16.15 13.42 -9.91
C ALA A 301 17.01 13.32 -8.65
N PHE A 302 18.05 12.49 -8.72
CA PHE A 302 19.10 12.42 -7.70
C PHE A 302 20.47 12.23 -8.36
N PHE A 303 21.52 12.53 -7.60
CA PHE A 303 22.89 12.37 -8.03
C PHE A 303 23.58 11.26 -7.24
N TYR A 304 24.13 10.27 -7.94
CA TYR A 304 24.85 9.16 -7.34
C TYR A 304 26.26 9.05 -7.94
N LYS A 305 27.26 9.46 -7.16
CA LYS A 305 28.66 9.54 -7.59
C LYS A 305 28.85 10.48 -8.78
N ASP A 306 28.89 9.98 -10.01
CA ASP A 306 28.99 10.77 -11.25
C ASP A 306 27.77 10.55 -12.18
N VAL A 307 26.71 9.94 -11.63
CA VAL A 307 25.52 9.54 -12.38
C VAL A 307 24.36 10.46 -11.99
N LEU A 308 23.85 11.20 -12.97
CA LEU A 308 22.56 11.88 -12.85
C LEU A 308 21.45 10.89 -13.17
N VAL A 309 20.60 10.59 -12.20
CA VAL A 309 19.42 9.72 -12.41
C VAL A 309 18.18 10.58 -12.55
N LEU A 310 17.60 10.59 -13.74
CA LEU A 310 16.34 11.27 -14.04
C LEU A 310 15.18 10.29 -13.85
N ILE A 311 14.17 10.71 -13.08
CA ILE A 311 13.06 9.85 -12.70
C ILE A 311 11.80 10.30 -13.43
N SER A 312 11.08 9.34 -14.01
CA SER A 312 9.65 9.51 -14.29
C SER A 312 8.82 8.81 -13.24
N ALA A 313 8.00 9.57 -12.53
CA ALA A 313 7.07 9.11 -11.54
C ALA A 313 5.73 8.76 -12.20
N LYS A 314 5.21 7.57 -11.91
CA LYS A 314 3.88 7.15 -12.35
C LYS A 314 3.08 6.75 -11.14
N SER A 315 2.07 7.56 -10.83
CA SER A 315 1.11 7.25 -9.77
C SER A 315 0.16 6.15 -10.29
N TYR A 316 0.61 4.90 -10.35
CA TYR A 316 -0.30 3.77 -10.55
C TYR A 316 -0.94 3.36 -9.24
N ILE A 317 -2.24 3.07 -9.31
CA ILE A 317 -3.04 2.72 -8.13
C ILE A 317 -2.89 1.22 -7.92
N PHE A 318 -2.42 0.85 -6.74
CA PHE A 318 -2.52 -0.51 -6.24
C PHE A 318 -3.79 -0.56 -5.38
N ASN A 319 -4.89 -1.08 -5.93
CA ASN A 319 -6.17 -1.18 -5.22
C ASN A 319 -6.54 -2.64 -4.95
N SER A 320 -7.68 -2.85 -4.31
CA SER A 320 -8.22 -4.18 -4.02
C SER A 320 -8.49 -5.00 -5.28
N ILE A 321 -8.74 -4.39 -6.45
CA ILE A 321 -8.91 -5.14 -7.71
C ILE A 321 -7.58 -5.80 -8.11
N TYR A 322 -6.48 -5.06 -7.98
CA TYR A 322 -5.14 -5.62 -8.18
C TYR A 322 -4.83 -6.73 -7.17
N ASP A 323 -5.06 -6.48 -5.88
CA ASP A 323 -4.76 -7.44 -4.80
C ASP A 323 -5.61 -8.73 -4.90
N GLN A 324 -6.83 -8.62 -5.44
CA GLN A 324 -7.74 -9.76 -5.72
C GLN A 324 -7.21 -10.67 -6.82
N GLY A 325 -6.27 -10.22 -7.63
CA GLY A 325 -5.88 -10.98 -8.81
C GLY A 325 -6.89 -10.87 -9.94
N ASP A 326 -7.48 -9.69 -10.19
CA ASP A 326 -8.22 -9.51 -11.43
C ASP A 326 -7.25 -9.56 -12.63
N TYR A 327 -7.45 -10.55 -13.52
CA TYR A 327 -6.55 -10.81 -14.63
C TYR A 327 -6.46 -9.65 -15.61
N GLU A 328 -7.61 -9.05 -15.96
CA GLU A 328 -7.64 -7.96 -16.93
C GLU A 328 -6.95 -6.72 -16.36
N TYR A 329 -7.22 -6.38 -15.11
CA TYR A 329 -6.59 -5.27 -14.41
C TYR A 329 -5.08 -5.44 -14.29
N ILE A 330 -4.60 -6.61 -13.87
CA ILE A 330 -3.16 -6.90 -13.73
C ILE A 330 -2.47 -6.84 -15.08
N ARG A 331 -3.07 -7.44 -16.12
CA ARG A 331 -2.53 -7.37 -17.49
C ARG A 331 -2.45 -5.92 -17.98
N ASN A 332 -3.52 -5.14 -17.83
CA ASN A 332 -3.57 -3.76 -18.29
C ASN A 332 -2.54 -2.87 -17.55
N ILE A 333 -2.38 -3.04 -16.23
CA ILE A 333 -1.35 -2.33 -15.46
C ILE A 333 0.06 -2.76 -15.87
N LYS A 334 0.30 -4.07 -16.04
CA LYS A 334 1.57 -4.59 -16.53
C LYS A 334 1.94 -3.95 -17.88
N ASP A 335 1.07 -4.06 -18.87
CA ASP A 335 1.32 -3.56 -20.22
C ASP A 335 1.57 -2.04 -20.22
N ARG A 336 0.83 -1.32 -19.36
CA ARG A 336 1.00 0.13 -19.18
C ARG A 336 2.37 0.48 -18.59
N ILE A 337 2.81 -0.22 -17.54
CA ILE A 337 4.14 0.00 -16.93
C ILE A 337 5.24 -0.34 -17.93
N GLU A 338 5.15 -1.48 -18.61
CA GLU A 338 6.14 -1.91 -19.59
C GLU A 338 6.28 -0.91 -20.75
N ASN A 339 5.16 -0.37 -21.24
CA ASN A 339 5.15 0.69 -22.25
C ASN A 339 5.81 1.98 -21.74
N ASP A 340 5.53 2.38 -20.49
CA ASP A 340 6.13 3.57 -19.89
C ASP A 340 7.64 3.43 -19.66
N ILE A 341 8.12 2.24 -19.28
CA ILE A 341 9.56 1.96 -19.20
C ILE A 341 10.18 2.19 -20.59
N GLN A 342 9.59 1.64 -21.66
CA GLN A 342 10.13 1.81 -23.02
C GLN A 342 10.11 3.27 -23.47
N LYS A 343 9.01 3.99 -23.24
CA LYS A 343 8.92 5.43 -23.54
C LYS A 343 9.97 6.24 -22.79
N TRP A 344 10.20 5.92 -21.52
CA TRP A 344 11.20 6.59 -20.71
C TRP A 344 12.62 6.29 -21.19
N ARG A 345 12.92 5.03 -21.54
CA ARG A 345 14.20 4.66 -22.18
C ARG A 345 14.45 5.48 -23.45
N CYS A 346 13.48 5.58 -24.36
CA CYS A 346 13.61 6.38 -25.58
C CYS A 346 13.91 7.86 -25.29
N LYS A 347 13.26 8.44 -24.27
CA LYS A 347 13.50 9.82 -23.83
C LYS A 347 14.90 10.01 -23.25
N ILE A 348 15.36 9.06 -22.43
CA ILE A 348 16.69 9.10 -21.82
C ILE A 348 17.79 8.94 -22.86
N GLU A 349 17.63 8.03 -23.81
CA GLU A 349 18.54 7.89 -24.95
C GLU A 349 18.57 9.16 -25.81
N PHE A 350 17.41 9.81 -26.02
CA PHE A 350 17.38 11.10 -26.68
C PHE A 350 18.18 12.17 -25.92
N ILE A 351 18.01 12.26 -24.59
CA ILE A 351 18.70 13.21 -23.72
C ILE A 351 20.21 12.96 -23.70
N LYS A 352 20.65 11.69 -23.63
CA LYS A 352 22.07 11.32 -23.70
C LYS A 352 22.72 11.80 -25.00
N ASN A 353 22.01 11.68 -26.12
CA ASN A 353 22.49 12.10 -27.43
C ASN A 353 22.37 13.62 -27.66
N ASN A 354 21.57 14.32 -26.85
CA ASN A 354 21.34 15.76 -26.94
C ASN A 354 21.37 16.37 -25.52
N PRO A 355 22.55 16.39 -24.85
CA PRO A 355 22.63 16.78 -23.45
C PRO A 355 22.35 18.27 -23.22
N VAL A 356 22.44 19.10 -24.27
CA VAL A 356 22.10 20.52 -24.23
C VAL A 356 20.86 20.77 -25.09
N GLY A 357 19.83 21.37 -24.50
CA GLY A 357 18.64 21.84 -25.18
C GLY A 357 18.31 23.29 -24.87
N ASP A 358 17.09 23.71 -25.19
CA ASP A 358 16.72 25.14 -25.13
C ASP A 358 16.64 25.65 -23.68
N ASN A 359 16.29 24.75 -22.75
CA ASN A 359 16.08 25.07 -21.35
C ASN A 359 16.69 24.04 -20.38
N TYR A 360 17.64 23.23 -20.86
CA TYR A 360 18.39 22.27 -20.04
C TYR A 360 19.80 22.08 -20.57
N ASP A 361 20.74 21.75 -19.70
CA ASP A 361 22.13 21.44 -19.98
C ASP A 361 22.60 20.36 -19.01
N PHE A 362 22.72 19.14 -19.51
CA PHE A 362 23.24 17.99 -18.79
C PHE A 362 24.66 17.61 -19.25
N SER A 363 25.34 18.47 -20.02
CA SER A 363 26.67 18.17 -20.59
C SER A 363 27.75 17.96 -19.53
N ASN A 364 27.54 18.50 -18.33
CA ASN A 364 28.44 18.34 -17.19
C ASN A 364 28.33 16.97 -16.50
N TYR A 365 27.32 16.16 -16.81
CA TYR A 365 27.13 14.84 -16.20
C TYR A 365 27.71 13.75 -17.10
N ARG A 366 28.65 12.97 -16.56
CA ARG A 366 29.31 11.90 -17.28
C ARG A 366 28.34 10.79 -17.69
N VAL A 367 27.38 10.49 -16.83
CA VAL A 367 26.39 9.43 -17.04
C VAL A 367 25.01 9.97 -16.69
N ILE A 368 24.05 9.75 -17.59
CA ILE A 368 22.64 10.09 -17.39
C ILE A 368 21.86 8.79 -17.45
N ASP A 369 21.15 8.43 -16.37
CA ASP A 369 20.31 7.24 -16.32
C ASP A 369 18.84 7.59 -16.15
N GLY A 370 17.98 6.66 -16.55
CA GLY A 370 16.54 6.75 -16.44
C GLY A 370 15.98 5.78 -15.41
N LEU A 371 15.14 6.27 -14.51
CA LEU A 371 14.38 5.44 -13.58
C LEU A 371 12.87 5.70 -13.73
N LEU A 372 12.08 4.64 -13.85
CA LEU A 372 10.62 4.71 -13.67
C LEU A 372 10.29 4.35 -12.22
N CYS A 373 9.57 5.22 -11.52
CA CYS A 373 9.17 4.99 -10.14
C CYS A 373 7.63 4.95 -10.01
N THR A 374 7.10 3.95 -9.31
CA THR A 374 5.68 3.86 -8.93
C THR A 374 5.50 3.83 -7.41
N PRO A 375 4.32 4.18 -6.86
CA PRO A 375 4.11 4.10 -5.41
C PRO A 375 4.33 2.69 -4.84
N SER A 376 3.83 1.68 -5.55
CA SER A 376 3.88 0.27 -5.14
C SER A 376 4.62 -0.60 -6.14
N ILE A 377 4.94 -1.84 -5.74
CA ILE A 377 5.52 -2.85 -6.64
C ILE A 377 4.39 -3.50 -7.45
N PHE A 378 4.53 -3.46 -8.78
CA PHE A 378 3.64 -4.13 -9.70
C PHE A 378 4.35 -5.29 -10.41
N PHE A 379 3.57 -6.31 -10.74
CA PHE A 379 3.94 -7.42 -11.60
C PHE A 379 4.19 -6.93 -13.02
N ILE A 380 5.40 -7.22 -13.52
CA ILE A 380 5.82 -7.00 -14.91
C ILE A 380 6.67 -8.18 -15.38
N GLY A 381 7.06 -8.20 -16.65
CA GLY A 381 7.91 -9.23 -17.23
C GLY A 381 9.35 -9.22 -16.70
N ALA A 382 9.94 -10.42 -16.60
CA ALA A 382 11.30 -10.65 -16.10
C ALA A 382 12.37 -9.77 -16.78
N ASN A 383 12.20 -9.46 -18.06
CA ASN A 383 13.16 -8.65 -18.83
C ASN A 383 13.26 -7.21 -18.30
N TYR A 384 12.17 -6.66 -17.77
CA TYR A 384 12.14 -5.31 -17.23
C TYR A 384 12.70 -5.23 -15.81
N TYR A 385 12.71 -6.33 -15.06
CA TYR A 385 13.31 -6.37 -13.73
C TYR A 385 14.84 -6.49 -13.76
N LYS A 386 15.41 -7.13 -14.79
CA LYS A 386 16.86 -7.41 -14.85
C LYS A 386 17.69 -6.23 -15.33
N SER A 387 17.08 -5.25 -15.99
CA SER A 387 17.77 -4.05 -16.44
C SER A 387 18.20 -3.20 -15.25
N LYS A 388 19.51 -3.12 -15.02
CA LYS A 388 20.13 -2.31 -13.97
C LYS A 388 20.63 -0.99 -14.54
N ILE A 389 20.41 0.09 -13.81
CA ILE A 389 21.09 1.37 -14.05
C ILE A 389 22.42 1.42 -13.30
N ASN A 390 23.27 2.41 -13.58
CA ASN A 390 24.65 2.46 -13.10
C ASN A 390 24.78 2.56 -11.58
N CYS A 391 23.74 3.02 -10.87
CA CYS A 391 23.71 3.02 -9.41
C CYS A 391 23.29 1.67 -8.77
N GLY A 392 23.03 0.62 -9.57
CA GLY A 392 22.66 -0.72 -9.11
C GLY A 392 21.17 -0.92 -8.85
N LEU A 393 20.35 0.11 -9.02
CA LEU A 393 18.90 0.01 -9.04
C LEU A 393 18.41 -0.67 -10.33
N ASN A 394 17.25 -1.29 -10.29
CA ASN A 394 16.55 -1.67 -11.53
C ASN A 394 15.95 -0.41 -12.15
N GLU A 395 15.84 -0.36 -13.47
CA GLU A 395 15.19 0.74 -14.20
C GLU A 395 13.73 0.98 -13.79
N TYR A 396 13.09 -0.01 -13.17
CA TYR A 396 11.78 0.12 -12.54
C TYR A 396 11.87 -0.13 -11.02
N GLN A 397 11.49 0.87 -10.23
CA GLN A 397 11.44 0.81 -8.76
C GLN A 397 10.05 1.16 -8.24
N SER A 398 9.70 0.63 -7.07
CA SER A 398 8.69 1.25 -6.23
C SER A 398 9.30 2.36 -5.38
N ALA A 399 8.46 3.26 -4.87
CA ALA A 399 8.89 4.31 -3.96
C ALA A 399 9.50 3.74 -2.67
N VAL A 400 9.01 2.59 -2.18
CA VAL A 400 9.55 1.94 -0.98
C VAL A 400 10.93 1.35 -1.25
N GLU A 401 11.17 0.75 -2.42
CA GLU A 401 12.52 0.27 -2.75
C GLU A 401 13.51 1.42 -2.94
N LEU A 402 13.07 2.54 -3.54
CA LEU A 402 13.90 3.73 -3.63
C LEU A 402 14.18 4.29 -2.23
N TYR A 403 13.19 4.33 -1.34
CA TYR A 403 13.36 4.71 0.06
C TYR A 403 14.44 3.86 0.74
N THR A 404 14.35 2.53 0.65
CA THR A 404 15.35 1.62 1.22
C THR A 404 16.76 1.86 0.66
N PHE A 405 16.86 2.24 -0.61
CA PHE A 405 18.14 2.64 -1.21
C PHE A 405 18.65 3.96 -0.62
N LEU A 406 17.80 4.98 -0.52
CA LEU A 406 18.15 6.32 -0.04
C LEU A 406 18.47 6.37 1.45
N GLU A 407 17.87 5.51 2.28
CA GLU A 407 18.16 5.44 3.73
C GLU A 407 19.64 5.15 4.01
N LYS A 408 20.35 4.45 3.11
CA LYS A 408 21.81 4.24 3.21
C LYS A 408 22.63 5.53 3.07
N TYR A 409 21.99 6.59 2.59
CA TYR A 409 22.57 7.90 2.27
C TYR A 409 21.89 9.02 3.04
N LYS A 410 21.15 8.71 4.11
CA LYS A 410 20.44 9.70 4.91
C LYS A 410 21.42 10.73 5.49
N LYS A 411 21.04 12.00 5.48
CA LYS A 411 21.83 13.05 6.15
C LYS A 411 21.83 12.77 7.66
N LEU A 412 23.01 12.69 8.25
CA LEU A 412 23.14 12.64 9.72
C LEU A 412 22.74 14.02 10.24
N SER A 413 21.62 14.08 10.97
CA SER A 413 21.08 15.29 11.59
C SER A 413 21.85 15.65 12.85
#